data_AF-A0A2Z2KDT1-F1
#
_entry.id   AF-A0A2Z2KDT1-F1
#
_cell.length_a   1.000
_cell.length_b   1.000
_cell.length_c   1.000
_cell.angle_alpha   90.00
_cell.angle_beta   90.00
_cell.angle_gamma   90.00
#
_symmetry.space_group_name_H-M   'P 1'
#
loop_
_entity.id
_entity.type
_entity.pdbx_description
1 polymer ?
#
loop_
_entity_poly.entity_id
_entity_poly.type
_entity_poly.pdbx_seq_one_letter_code
_entity_poly.pdbx_strand_id
1 'polypeptide(L)'
;MFFVACFLPPLTELFYSRGLKTLGEKGGFYFSYIGQIERGEKNVSLLNLHKIAESLEVNLIQLFAYLDEDFVVTSVESDIQDIVGLLRGANDEKIRLAKNVLRELL
;
A
#
# COMPACT_ATOMS: atom_id res chain seq x y z
N MET A 1 -19.69 -0.88 5.31
CA MET A 1 -18.53 0.00 5.09
C MET A 1 -17.50 -0.36 6.15
N PHE A 2 -16.76 -1.44 5.90
CA PHE A 2 -15.92 -2.19 6.86
C PHE A 2 -14.42 -1.94 6.64
N PHE A 3 -14.06 -0.86 5.93
CA PHE A 3 -12.77 -0.82 5.25
C PHE A 3 -11.56 -0.72 6.21
N VAL A 4 -11.70 -0.17 7.41
CA VAL A 4 -10.51 0.29 8.16
C VAL A 4 -9.92 -0.74 9.14
N ALA A 5 -10.67 -1.80 9.47
CA ALA A 5 -10.32 -2.71 10.57
C ALA A 5 -9.14 -3.67 10.29
N CYS A 6 -8.68 -3.77 9.04
CA CYS A 6 -7.59 -4.68 8.64
C CYS A 6 -6.37 -3.98 8.03
N PHE A 7 -6.32 -2.64 8.00
CA PHE A 7 -5.26 -1.92 7.28
C PHE A 7 -3.93 -1.80 8.01
N LEU A 8 -3.95 -1.80 9.35
CA LEU A 8 -2.73 -1.91 10.10
C LEU A 8 -2.54 -3.40 10.42
N PRO A 9 -1.43 -4.05 10.01
CA PRO A 9 -1.11 -5.36 10.56
C PRO A 9 -1.17 -5.23 12.08
N PRO A 10 -1.59 -6.27 12.83
CA PRO A 10 -1.49 -6.25 14.27
C PRO A 10 -0.07 -5.82 14.59
N LEU A 11 0.07 -4.60 15.10
CA LEU A 11 1.36 -4.00 15.40
C LEU A 11 1.97 -4.94 16.45
N THR A 12 2.78 -5.89 16.00
CA THR A 12 3.48 -6.84 16.88
C THR A 12 4.15 -6.02 17.98
N GLU A 13 4.19 -6.51 19.23
CA GLU A 13 4.53 -5.69 20.41
C GLU A 13 5.78 -4.78 20.24
N LEU A 14 6.75 -5.21 19.42
CA LEU A 14 7.94 -4.44 19.03
C LEU A 14 7.65 -3.26 18.07
N PHE A 15 6.79 -3.44 17.07
CA PHE A 15 6.34 -2.38 16.15
C PHE A 15 5.37 -1.43 16.83
N TYR A 16 4.54 -1.92 17.74
CA TYR A 16 3.58 -1.12 18.51
C TYR A 16 4.29 -0.07 19.37
N SER A 17 5.30 -0.45 20.15
CA SER A 17 6.02 0.51 21.02
C SER A 17 6.75 1.62 20.24
N ARG A 18 7.37 1.29 19.10
CA ARG A 18 8.09 2.27 18.26
C ARG A 18 7.14 3.08 17.37
N GLY A 19 6.17 2.43 16.73
CA GLY A 19 5.18 3.06 15.85
C GLY A 19 4.20 3.95 16.60
N LEU A 20 3.79 3.59 17.82
CA LEU A 20 2.92 4.45 18.63
C LEU A 20 3.64 5.70 19.11
N LYS A 21 4.93 5.58 19.45
CA LYS A 21 5.73 6.73 19.83
C LYS A 21 5.85 7.69 18.65
N THR A 22 6.12 7.20 17.44
CA THR A 22 6.18 8.06 16.25
C THR A 22 4.82 8.61 15.83
N LEU A 23 3.72 7.85 15.93
CA LEU A 23 2.36 8.33 15.65
C LEU A 23 1.91 9.42 16.62
N GLY A 24 2.29 9.32 17.90
CA GLY A 24 2.02 10.35 18.90
C GLY A 24 2.91 11.58 18.77
N GLU A 25 4.22 11.39 18.58
CA GLU A 25 5.22 12.48 18.54
C GLU A 25 5.25 13.22 17.19
N LYS A 26 5.15 12.50 16.06
CA LYS A 26 5.22 13.06 14.70
C LYS A 26 3.84 13.26 14.07
N GLY A 27 2.89 12.37 14.36
CA GLY A 27 1.55 12.39 13.75
C GLY A 27 0.48 13.15 14.54
N GLY A 28 0.73 13.42 15.82
CA GLY A 28 -0.24 14.07 16.71
C GLY A 28 -1.50 13.23 16.96
N PHE A 29 -1.43 11.92 16.76
CA PHE A 29 -2.57 11.02 16.94
C PHE A 29 -2.63 10.47 18.36
N TYR A 30 -3.81 10.51 18.97
CA TYR A 30 -4.05 9.83 20.24
C TYR A 30 -4.09 8.32 20.04
N PHE A 31 -3.47 7.59 20.95
CA PHE A 31 -3.47 6.12 20.95
C PHE A 31 -4.89 5.53 20.84
N SER A 32 -5.85 6.12 21.56
CA SER A 32 -7.26 5.70 21.53
C SER A 32 -7.91 5.88 20.16
N TYR A 33 -7.50 6.89 19.38
CA TYR A 33 -8.00 7.15 18.03
C TYR A 33 -7.49 6.11 17.04
N ILE A 34 -6.20 5.74 17.13
CA ILE A 34 -5.61 4.68 16.29
C ILE A 34 -6.24 3.32 16.62
N GLY A 35 -6.40 2.98 17.90
CA GLY A 35 -7.06 1.73 18.28
C GLY A 35 -8.53 1.64 17.83
N GLN A 36 -9.26 2.77 17.82
CA GLN A 36 -10.63 2.81 17.27
C GLN A 36 -10.65 2.61 15.75
N ILE A 37 -9.65 3.12 15.03
CA ILE A 37 -9.47 2.91 13.59
C ILE A 37 -9.19 1.44 13.29
N GLU A 38 -8.24 0.83 14.02
CA GLU A 38 -7.86 -0.58 13.88
C GLU A 38 -9.01 -1.55 14.19
N ARG A 39 -9.87 -1.24 15.17
CA ARG A 39 -11.06 -2.07 15.47
C ARG A 39 -12.24 -1.80 14.55
N GLY A 40 -12.12 -0.88 13.60
CA GLY A 40 -13.22 -0.46 12.72
C GLY A 40 -14.34 0.31 13.43
N GLU A 41 -14.11 0.77 14.66
CA GLU A 41 -15.04 1.58 15.44
C GLU A 41 -15.16 3.00 14.88
N LYS A 42 -14.15 3.48 14.14
CA LYS A 42 -14.11 4.81 13.54
C LYS A 42 -13.56 4.80 12.12
N ASN A 43 -14.23 5.53 11.23
CA ASN A 43 -13.76 5.75 9.86
C ASN A 43 -12.65 6.82 9.84
N VAL A 44 -11.53 6.50 9.21
CA VAL A 44 -10.40 7.42 8.98
C VAL A 44 -10.55 8.13 7.64
N SER A 45 -10.23 9.43 7.59
CA SER A 45 -10.17 10.15 6.31
C SER A 45 -8.88 9.82 5.57
N LEU A 46 -8.88 9.95 4.24
CA LEU A 46 -7.67 9.71 3.42
C LEU A 46 -6.51 10.64 3.83
N LEU A 47 -6.81 11.87 4.24
CA LEU A 47 -5.82 12.82 4.75
C LEU A 47 -5.14 12.32 6.04
N ASN A 48 -5.92 11.76 6.97
CA ASN A 48 -5.36 11.21 8.20
C ASN A 48 -4.60 9.91 7.94
N LEU A 49 -5.03 9.11 6.96
CA LEU A 49 -4.31 7.92 6.54
C LEU A 49 -2.94 8.28 5.93
N HIS A 50 -2.87 9.35 5.13
CA HIS A 50 -1.62 9.89 4.62
C HIS A 50 -0.68 10.33 5.74
N LYS A 51 -1.19 11.07 6.72
CA LYS A 51 -0.41 11.49 7.90
C LYS A 51 0.10 10.30 8.73
N ILE A 52 -0.70 9.24 8.84
CA ILE A 52 -0.29 7.99 9.50
C ILE A 52 0.87 7.36 8.73
N ALA A 53 0.78 7.26 7.40
CA ALA A 53 1.85 6.74 6.56
C ALA A 53 3.14 7.56 6.68
N GLU A 54 3.05 8.90 6.64
CA GLU A 54 4.19 9.80 6.84
C GLU A 54 4.82 9.64 8.23
N SER A 55 4.01 9.54 9.28
CA SER A 55 4.48 9.38 10.66
C SER A 55 5.19 8.05 10.90
N LEU A 56 4.80 7.03 10.14
CA LEU A 56 5.39 5.70 10.15
C LEU A 56 6.55 5.57 9.15
N GLU A 57 6.84 6.61 8.36
CA GLU A 57 7.86 6.62 7.31
C GLU A 57 7.68 5.50 6.27
N VAL A 58 6.42 5.18 5.95
CA VAL A 58 6.04 4.15 4.97
C VAL A 58 5.25 4.77 3.81
N ASN A 59 5.21 4.07 2.67
CA ASN A 59 4.35 4.50 1.57
C ASN A 59 2.88 4.25 1.93
N LEU A 60 1.98 5.17 1.56
CA LEU A 60 0.55 5.03 1.80
C LEU A 60 -0.01 3.68 1.28
N ILE A 61 0.46 3.22 0.12
CA ILE A 61 0.05 1.95 -0.50
C ILE A 61 0.42 0.75 0.38
N GLN A 62 1.51 0.84 1.15
CA GLN A 62 1.92 -0.24 2.05
C GLN A 62 0.96 -0.43 3.23
N LEU A 63 0.18 0.60 3.59
CA LEU A 63 -0.92 0.47 4.56
C LEU A 63 -2.10 -0.34 3.99
N PHE A 64 -2.14 -0.60 2.69
CA PHE A 64 -3.18 -1.40 2.02
C PHE A 64 -2.70 -2.79 1.61
N ALA A 65 -1.42 -3.11 1.81
CA ALA A 65 -0.82 -4.37 1.37
C ALA A 65 -1.44 -5.62 2.02
N TYR A 66 -2.26 -5.46 3.07
CA TYR A 66 -2.97 -6.54 3.76
C TYR A 66 -4.37 -6.85 3.20
N LEU A 67 -4.91 -6.03 2.29
CA LEU A 67 -6.10 -6.43 1.50
C LEU A 67 -5.81 -7.56 0.51
N ASP A 68 -4.53 -7.88 0.38
CA ASP A 68 -3.95 -8.77 -0.60
C ASP A 68 -3.47 -10.09 0.04
N GLU A 69 -4.08 -10.56 1.15
CA GLU A 69 -3.87 -11.96 1.58
C GLU A 69 -4.38 -12.96 0.53
N ASP A 70 -5.19 -12.52 -0.45
CA ASP A 70 -5.52 -13.25 -1.69
C ASP A 70 -4.67 -12.84 -2.90
N PHE A 71 -3.76 -11.86 -2.79
CA PHE A 71 -2.80 -11.57 -3.85
C PHE A 71 -1.61 -12.49 -3.68
N VAL A 72 -1.84 -13.77 -4.00
CA VAL A 72 -0.77 -14.54 -4.63
C VAL A 72 -0.33 -13.66 -5.79
N VAL A 73 0.84 -13.04 -5.70
CA VAL A 73 1.52 -12.52 -6.88
C VAL A 73 1.74 -13.78 -7.71
N THR A 74 0.77 -14.09 -8.56
CA THR A 74 0.88 -15.21 -9.46
C THR A 74 2.12 -14.96 -10.30
N SER A 75 2.81 -16.00 -10.73
CA SER A 75 3.96 -15.82 -11.63
C SER A 75 3.60 -14.91 -12.81
N VAL A 76 2.33 -15.01 -13.27
CA VAL A 76 1.74 -14.14 -14.30
C VAL A 76 1.76 -12.67 -13.93
N GLU A 77 1.38 -12.29 -12.70
CA GLU A 77 1.40 -10.89 -12.27
C GLU A 77 2.84 -10.36 -12.19
N SER A 78 3.78 -11.17 -11.69
CA SER A 78 5.21 -10.82 -11.70
C SER A 78 5.71 -10.58 -13.13
N ASP A 79 5.37 -11.47 -14.06
CA ASP A 79 5.74 -11.36 -15.47
C ASP A 79 5.17 -10.08 -16.10
N ILE A 80 3.92 -9.72 -15.77
CA ILE A 80 3.29 -8.47 -16.24
C ILE A 80 4.04 -7.25 -15.69
N GLN A 81 4.38 -7.25 -14.40
CA GLN A 81 5.12 -6.15 -13.79
C GLN A 81 6.52 -6.00 -14.40
N ASP A 82 7.20 -7.10 -14.68
CA ASP A 82 8.51 -7.09 -15.34
C ASP A 82 8.40 -6.51 -16.76
N ILE A 83 7.40 -6.93 -17.54
CA ILE A 83 7.13 -6.38 -18.88
C ILE A 83 6.86 -4.87 -18.80
N VAL A 84 6.02 -4.43 -17.87
CA VAL A 84 5.74 -2.99 -17.65
C VAL A 84 7.01 -2.24 -17.30
N GLY A 85 7.86 -2.82 -16.44
CA GLY A 85 9.17 -2.26 -16.09
C GLY A 85 10.07 -2.04 -17.31
N LEU A 86 10.20 -3.06 -18.17
CA LEU A 86 10.97 -2.98 -19.41
C LEU A 86 10.43 -1.89 -20.36
N LEU A 87 9.10 -1.77 -20.47
CA LEU A 87 8.46 -0.80 -21.37
C LEU A 87 8.62 0.65 -20.88
N ARG A 88 8.66 0.90 -19.57
CA ARG A 88 8.86 2.25 -19.01
C ARG A 88 10.22 2.86 -19.36
N GLY A 89 11.26 2.05 -19.52
CA GLY A 89 12.60 2.49 -19.90
C GLY A 89 12.85 2.54 -21.41
N ALA A 90 11.88 2.13 -22.23
CA ALA A 90 12.01 2.08 -23.68
C ALA A 90 11.72 3.44 -24.33
N ASN A 91 12.28 3.66 -25.52
CA ASN A 91 11.97 4.84 -26.34
C ASN A 91 10.68 4.66 -27.15
N ASP A 92 10.16 5.76 -27.70
CA ASP A 92 8.87 5.78 -28.41
C ASP A 92 8.78 4.77 -29.57
N GLU A 93 9.87 4.55 -30.30
CA GLU A 93 9.91 3.58 -31.41
C GLU A 93 9.76 2.14 -30.91
N LYS A 94 10.49 1.77 -29.85
CA LYS A 94 10.41 0.44 -29.24
C LYS A 94 9.04 0.20 -28.61
N ILE A 95 8.46 1.20 -27.96
CA ILE A 95 7.11 1.10 -27.38
C ILE A 95 6.07 0.85 -28.48
N ARG A 96 6.15 1.56 -29.62
CA ARG A 96 5.26 1.34 -30.77
C ARG A 96 5.40 -0.07 -31.34
N LEU A 97 6.64 -0.56 -31.49
CA LEU A 97 6.89 -1.91 -31.97
C LEU A 97 6.32 -2.96 -31.01
N ALA A 98 6.62 -2.84 -29.71
CA ALA A 98 6.10 -3.75 -28.68
C ALA A 98 4.56 -3.77 -28.68
N LYS A 99 3.92 -2.61 -28.80
CA LYS A 99 2.46 -2.50 -28.90
C LYS A 99 1.89 -3.24 -30.10
N ASN A 100 2.54 -3.16 -31.26
CA ASN A 100 2.08 -3.85 -32.47
C ASN A 100 2.25 -5.36 -32.33
N VAL A 101 3.41 -5.83 -31.84
CA VAL A 101 3.65 -7.27 -31.63
C VAL A 101 2.68 -7.85 -30.62
N LEU A 102 2.48 -7.19 -29.47
CA LEU A 102 1.54 -7.64 -28.45
C LEU A 102 0.09 -7.66 -28.97
N ARG A 103 -0.28 -6.74 -29.86
CA ARG A 103 -1.60 -6.72 -30.50
C ARG A 103 -1.80 -7.89 -31.48
N GLU A 104 -0.76 -8.33 -32.17
CA GLU A 104 -0.87 -9.47 -33.10
C GLU A 104 -0.90 -10.82 -32.36
N LEU A 105 -0.39 -10.88 -31.13
CA LEU A 105 -0.31 -12.10 -30.32
C LEU A 105 -1.55 -12.37 -29.46
N LEU A 106 -2.36 -11.35 -29.16
CA LEU A 106 -3.55 -11.40 -28.29
C LEU A 106 -4.81 -11.11 -29.10
#